data_AF-A0A920GPY3-F1
#
_entry.id   AF-A0A920GPY3-F1
#
_cell.length_a   1.000
_cell.length_b   1.000
_cell.length_c   1.000
_cell.angle_alpha   90.00
_cell.angle_beta   90.00
_cell.angle_gamma   90.00
#
_symmetry.space_group_name_H-M   'P 1'
#
loop_
_entity.id
_entity.type
_entity.pdbx_description
1 polymer ?
#
loop_
_entity_poly.entity_id
_entity_poly.type
_entity_poly.pdbx_seq_one_letter_code
_entity_poly.pdbx_strand_id
1 'polypeptide(L)' 'MDFIEKLCDPVICMAEGKLLAQGSLKEIKSNENVIEAYLGTGLKNKTL' A
#
# COMPACT_ATOMS: atom_id res chain seq x y z
N MET A 1 -10.79 9.77 2.15
CA MET A 1 -9.93 9.08 1.15
C MET A 1 -10.70 8.71 -0.12
N ASP A 2 -12.03 8.76 -0.08
CA ASP A 2 -12.93 8.25 -1.13
C ASP A 2 -12.85 8.98 -2.48
N PHE A 3 -12.38 10.23 -2.50
CA PHE A 3 -12.20 10.98 -3.76
C PHE A 3 -10.93 10.55 -4.51
N ILE A 4 -9.82 10.35 -3.77
CA ILE A 4 -8.55 9.90 -4.36
C ILE A 4 -8.69 8.46 -4.86
N GLU A 5 -9.47 7.62 -4.18
CA GLU A 5 -9.80 6.26 -4.63
C GLU A 5 -10.45 6.21 -6.01
N LYS A 6 -11.29 7.20 -6.35
CA LYS A 6 -11.97 7.26 -7.66
C LYS A 6 -11.10 7.80 -8.78
N LEU A 7 -10.01 8.50 -8.44
CA LEU A 7 -9.08 9.10 -9.42
C LEU A 7 -7.90 8.19 -9.74
N CYS A 8 -7.48 7.37 -8.79
CA CYS A 8 -6.30 6.54 -8.91
C CYS A 8 -6.70 5.08 -9.09
N ASP A 9 -6.96 4.69 -10.33
CA ASP A 9 -7.15 3.28 -10.70
C ASP A 9 -6.51 2.99 -12.07
N PRO A 10 -5.42 2.18 -12.16
CA PRO A 10 -4.80 1.43 -11.07
C PRO A 10 -3.80 2.26 -10.24
N VAL A 11 -3.56 1.83 -9.00
CA VAL A 11 -2.47 2.31 -8.14
C VAL A 11 -1.24 1.42 -8.34
N ILE A 12 -0.06 2.03 -8.46
CA ILE A 12 1.22 1.34 -8.63
C ILE A 12 2.13 1.70 -7.45
N CYS A 13 2.59 0.70 -6.70
CA CYS A 13 3.59 0.82 -5.66
C CYS A 13 4.95 0.36 -6.17
N MET A 14 5.99 1.13 -5.90
CA MET A 14 7.37 0.83 -6.31
C MET A 14 8.33 0.88 -5.12
N ALA A 15 9.15 -0.15 -4.95
CA ALA A 15 10.21 -0.19 -3.95
C ALA A 15 11.54 -0.52 -4.64
N GLU A 16 12.63 0.13 -4.21
CA GLU A 16 13.98 -0.11 -4.74
C GLU A 16 14.08 0.00 -6.28
N GLY A 17 13.32 0.94 -6.86
CA GLY A 17 13.28 1.17 -8.31
C GLY A 17 12.54 0.09 -9.10
N LYS A 18 11.86 -0.85 -8.44
CA LYS A 18 11.09 -1.95 -9.05
C LYS A 18 9.61 -1.87 -8.69
N LEU A 19 8.78 -2.51 -9.51
CA LEU A 19 7.37 -2.71 -9.20
C LEU A 19 7.25 -3.62 -7.96
N LEU A 20 6.54 -3.15 -6.94
CA LEU A 20 6.23 -3.92 -5.74
C LEU A 20 4.82 -4.51 -5.81
N ALA A 21 3.83 -3.70 -6.18
CA ALA A 21 2.43 -4.12 -6.32
C ALA A 21 1.65 -3.18 -7.23
N GLN A 22 0.61 -3.70 -7.87
CA GLN A 22 -0.34 -2.94 -8.69
C GLN A 22 -1.75 -3.44 -8.42
N GLY A 23 -2.71 -2.52 -8.29
CA GLY A 23 -4.12 -2.86 -8.08
C GLY A 23 -4.95 -1.64 -7.71
N SER A 24 -6.19 -1.87 -7.35
CA SER A 24 -7.04 -0.84 -6.74
C SER A 24 -6.43 -0.37 -5.42
N LEU A 25 -6.78 0.85 -4.97
CA LEU A 25 -6.28 1.35 -3.70
C LEU A 25 -6.63 0.42 -2.52
N LYS A 26 -7.78 -0.25 -2.58
CA LYS A 26 -8.21 -1.22 -1.56
C LYS A 26 -7.24 -2.40 -1.48
N GLU A 27 -6.91 -3.00 -2.61
CA GLU A 27 -5.98 -4.13 -2.68
C GLU A 27 -4.59 -3.73 -2.20
N ILE A 28 -4.10 -2.56 -2.65
CA ILE A 28 -2.80 -2.03 -2.26
C ILE A 28 -2.71 -1.79 -0.75
N LYS A 29 -3.73 -1.20 -0.12
CA LYS A 29 -3.76 -0.96 1.34
C LYS A 29 -3.72 -2.26 2.16
N SER A 30 -4.27 -3.35 1.63
CA SER A 30 -4.25 -4.66 2.29
C SER A 30 -3.03 -5.52 1.95
N ASN A 31 -2.15 -5.06 1.05
CA ASN A 31 -1.00 -5.84 0.61
C ASN A 31 0.12 -5.79 1.67
N GLU A 32 0.44 -6.92 2.28
CA GLU A 32 1.43 -7.02 3.35
C GLU A 32 2.82 -6.54 2.92
N ASN A 33 3.23 -6.81 1.67
CA ASN A 33 4.52 -6.38 1.14
C ASN A 33 4.60 -4.85 1.02
N VAL A 34 3.49 -4.19 0.65
CA VAL A 34 3.40 -2.72 0.60
C VAL A 34 3.46 -2.14 2.01
N ILE A 35 2.71 -2.73 2.95
CA ILE A 35 2.71 -2.28 4.35
C ILE A 35 4.12 -2.38 4.94
N GLU A 36 4.79 -3.50 4.75
CA GLU A 36 6.14 -3.72 5.25
C GLU A 36 7.15 -2.74 4.64
N ALA A 37 7.14 -2.56 3.31
CA ALA A 37 8.09 -1.72 2.60
C ALA A 37 7.94 -0.21 2.93
N TYR A 38 6.73 0.28 3.21
CA TYR A 38 6.48 1.72 3.41
C TYR A 38 6.20 2.13 4.85
N LEU A 39 5.60 1.25 5.65
CA LEU A 39 5.12 1.55 7.00
C LEU A 39 5.87 0.76 8.08
N GLY A 40 6.69 -0.21 7.68
CA GLY A 40 7.42 -1.09 8.57
C GLY A 40 6.51 -1.97 9.42
N THR A 41 7.10 -2.70 10.38
CA THR A 41 6.35 -3.54 11.34
C THR A 41 5.53 -2.74 12.37
N GLY A 42 5.60 -1.40 12.33
CA GLY A 42 4.95 -0.50 13.28
C GLY A 42 3.42 -0.62 13.32
N LEU A 43 2.78 -1.08 12.24
CA LEU A 43 1.34 -1.38 12.22
C LEU A 43 0.98 -2.70 12.92
N LYS A 44 1.90 -3.68 12.97
CA LYS A 44 1.70 -4.94 13.70
C LYS A 44 1.90 -4.77 15.22
N ASN A 45 2.56 -3.69 15.65
CA ASN A 45 2.92 -3.42 17.04
C ASN A 45 2.09 -2.31 17.72
N LYS A 46 0.98 -1.85 17.12
CA LYS A 46 0.11 -0.80 17.72
C LYS A 46 -0.88 -1.33 18.77
N THR A 47 -0.49 -2.40 19.48
CA THR A 47 -1.24 -2.98 20.60
C THR A 47 -0.25 -3.27 21.74
N LEU A 48 0.20 -2.21 22.40
CA LEU A 48 0.72 -2.23 23.78
C LEU A 48 0.04 -1.09 24.54
#